data_AF-A0A524C8U0-F1
#
_entry.id   AF-A0A524C8U0-F1
#
_cell.length_a   1.000
_cell.length_b   1.000
_cell.length_c   1.000
_cell.angle_alpha   90.00
_cell.angle_beta   90.00
_cell.angle_gamma   90.00
#
_symmetry.space_group_name_H-M   'P 1'
#
loop_
_entity.id
_entity.type
_entity.pdbx_description
1 polymer ?
#
loop_
_entity_poly.entity_id
_entity_poly.type
_entity_poly.pdbx_seq_one_letter_code
_entity_poly.pdbx_strand_id
1 'polypeptide(L)' 'LKGWEKRPRTEWSSIAKEGYASLPEEMKIYVDTIKKHLDVDVCMISIGPQREDTIVLKEFF' A
#
# COMPACT_ATOMS: atom_id res chain seq x y z
N LEU A 1 -4.85 -6.13 14.94
CA LEU A 1 -5.66 -6.07 13.71
C LEU A 1 -5.83 -7.50 13.18
N LYS A 2 -7.02 -7.88 12.71
CA LYS A 2 -7.09 -9.05 11.82
C LYS A 2 -6.28 -8.65 10.59
N GLY A 3 -5.26 -9.43 10.21
CA GLY A 3 -4.49 -9.14 9.00
C GLY A 3 -5.38 -9.18 7.76
N TRP A 4 -4.78 -9.05 6.58
CA TRP A 4 -5.49 -9.20 5.30
C TRP A 4 -5.34 -10.62 4.77
N GLU A 5 -6.29 -11.01 3.89
CA GLU A 5 -6.26 -12.30 3.24
C GLU A 5 -5.04 -12.48 2.32
N LYS A 6 -4.62 -13.73 2.16
CA LYS A 6 -3.59 -14.08 1.19
C LYS A 6 -4.16 -13.90 -0.21
N ARG A 7 -3.45 -13.14 -1.03
CA ARG A 7 -3.79 -12.90 -2.44
C ARG A 7 -2.67 -13.41 -3.35
N PRO A 8 -3.00 -13.92 -4.55
CA PRO A 8 -2.00 -14.28 -5.54
C PRO A 8 -1.18 -13.06 -5.97
N ARG A 9 0.05 -13.30 -6.41
CA ARG A 9 0.98 -12.26 -6.86
C ARG A 9 0.38 -11.33 -7.91
N THR A 10 -0.34 -11.89 -8.88
CA THR A 10 -0.98 -11.12 -9.97
C THR A 10 -2.00 -10.12 -9.45
N GLU A 11 -2.68 -10.42 -8.33
CA GLU A 11 -3.63 -9.50 -7.70
C GLU A 11 -2.90 -8.36 -7.01
N TRP A 12 -1.79 -8.62 -6.30
CA TRP A 12 -0.95 -7.54 -5.75
C TRP A 12 -0.40 -6.60 -6.83
N SER A 13 0.01 -7.14 -7.97
CA SER A 13 0.43 -6.32 -9.11
C SER A 13 -0.72 -5.50 -9.71
N SER A 14 -1.96 -6.00 -9.68
CA SER A 14 -3.15 -5.22 -10.08
C SER A 14 -3.41 -4.08 -9.11
N ILE A 15 -3.40 -4.39 -7.81
CA ILE A 15 -3.56 -3.42 -6.71
C ILE A 15 -2.51 -2.31 -6.81
N ALA A 16 -1.25 -2.64 -7.10
CA ALA A 16 -0.20 -1.65 -7.26
C ALA A 16 -0.51 -0.65 -8.39
N LYS A 17 -1.08 -1.13 -9.50
CA LYS A 17 -1.48 -0.31 -10.65
C LYS A 17 -2.75 0.49 -10.40
N GLU A 18 -3.72 -0.09 -9.71
CA GLU A 18 -4.98 0.56 -9.32
C GLU A 18 -4.78 1.60 -8.21
N GLY A 19 -3.71 1.47 -7.44
CA GLY A 19 -3.30 2.41 -6.41
C GLY A 19 -3.96 2.17 -5.05
N TYR A 20 -3.73 3.11 -4.13
CA TYR A 20 -4.02 2.97 -2.69
C TYR A 20 -5.47 2.58 -2.36
N ALA A 21 -6.43 3.05 -3.14
CA ALA A 21 -7.85 2.77 -2.91
C ALA A 21 -8.19 1.27 -3.02
N SER A 22 -7.42 0.51 -3.79
CA SER A 22 -7.60 -0.94 -3.99
C SER A 22 -7.02 -1.81 -2.86
N LEU A 23 -6.28 -1.20 -1.92
CA LEU A 23 -5.74 -1.93 -0.77
C LEU A 23 -6.86 -2.46 0.14
N PRO A 24 -6.65 -3.63 0.80
CA PRO A 24 -7.51 -4.08 1.88
C PRO A 24 -7.73 -2.97 2.92
N GLU A 25 -8.93 -2.91 3.49
CA GLU A 25 -9.27 -1.90 4.51
C GLU A 25 -8.31 -1.98 5.71
N GLU A 26 -7.96 -3.19 6.11
CA GLU A 26 -7.05 -3.45 7.22
C GLU A 26 -5.63 -2.91 6.94
N MET A 27 -5.16 -2.97 5.68
CA MET A 27 -3.89 -2.37 5.30
C MET A 27 -3.95 -0.85 5.36
N LYS A 28 -5.04 -0.25 4.86
CA LYS A 28 -5.20 1.22 4.89
C LYS A 28 -5.24 1.74 6.32
N ILE A 29 -5.95 1.06 7.22
CA ILE A 29 -5.96 1.36 8.66
C ILE A 29 -4.55 1.24 9.26
N TYR A 30 -3.81 0.20 8.89
CA TYR A 30 -2.44 0.00 9.38
C TYR A 30 -1.51 1.13 8.94
N VAL A 31 -1.53 1.49 7.66
CA VAL A 31 -0.73 2.59 7.11
C VAL A 31 -1.10 3.93 7.75
N ASP A 32 -2.41 4.22 7.87
CA ASP A 32 -2.90 5.44 8.51
C ASP A 32 -2.50 5.53 9.99
N THR A 33 -2.48 4.39 10.69
CA THR A 33 -2.01 4.33 12.08
C THR A 33 -0.52 4.70 12.18
N ILE A 34 0.32 4.19 11.27
CA ILE A 34 1.75 4.54 11.22
C ILE A 34 1.91 6.04 10.94
N LYS A 35 1.20 6.58 9.94
CA LYS A 35 1.21 8.01 9.61
C LYS A 35 0.92 8.87 10.82
N LYS A 36 -0.17 8.57 11.53
CA LYS A 36 -0.60 9.31 12.73
C LYS A 36 0.38 9.16 13.89
N HIS A 37 0.97 7.99 14.06
CA HIS A 37 1.90 7.73 15.14
C HIS A 37 3.24 8.47 14.96
N LEU A 38 3.70 8.58 13.72
CA LEU A 38 4.97 9.22 13.38
C LEU A 38 4.84 10.70 12.97
N ASP A 39 3.61 11.20 12.82
CA ASP A 39 3.30 12.55 12.35
C ASP A 39 3.97 12.89 11.01
N VAL A 40 3.95 11.93 10.07
CA VAL A 40 4.52 12.08 8.73
C VAL A 40 3.62 11.48 7.65
N ASP A 41 3.77 12.00 6.43
CA ASP A 41 3.12 11.44 5.25
C ASP A 41 3.84 10.21 4.70
N VAL A 42 3.06 9.32 4.06
CA VAL A 42 3.60 8.18 3.29
C VAL A 42 3.70 8.58 1.83
N CYS A 43 4.88 8.40 1.27
CA CYS A 43 5.19 8.75 -0.10
C CYS A 43 4.92 7.61 -1.06
N MET A 44 5.32 6.40 -0.68
CA MET A 44 5.32 5.21 -1.52
C MET A 44 5.07 3.97 -0.66
N ILE A 45 4.44 2.95 -1.25
CA ILE A 45 4.18 1.66 -0.60
C ILE A 45 4.55 0.54 -1.57
N SER A 46 5.61 -0.21 -1.25
CA SER A 46 5.99 -1.42 -2.00
C SER A 46 5.23 -2.62 -1.44
N ILE A 47 4.50 -3.32 -2.31
CA ILE A 47 3.64 -4.47 -1.96
C ILE A 47 4.03 -5.75 -2.71
N GLY A 48 5.13 -5.71 -3.46
CA GLY A 48 5.69 -6.84 -4.17
C GLY A 48 7.14 -6.60 -4.58
N PRO A 49 7.84 -7.64 -5.09
CA PRO A 49 9.25 -7.57 -5.43
C PRO A 49 9.53 -6.95 -6.81
N GLN A 50 8.52 -6.80 -7.66
CA GLN A 50 8.66 -6.07 -8.93
C GLN A 50 8.70 -4.57 -8.64
N ARG A 51 9.40 -3.80 -9.48
CA ARG A 51 9.46 -2.34 -9.35
C ARG A 51 8.05 -1.73 -9.48
N GLU A 52 7.27 -2.30 -10.37
CA GLU A 52 5.90 -1.90 -10.69
C GLU A 52 4.91 -2.30 -9.60
N ASP A 53 5.29 -3.16 -8.64
CA ASP A 53 4.48 -3.51 -7.46
C ASP A 53 4.63 -2.44 -6.36
N THR A 54 4.61 -1.16 -6.75
CA THR A 54 4.78 -0.01 -5.86
C THR A 54 3.69 1.02 -6.13
N ILE A 55 2.98 1.41 -5.08
CA ILE A 55 2.00 2.50 -5.11
C ILE A 55 2.74 3.80 -4.77
N VAL A 56 2.68 4.78 -5.67
CA VAL A 56 3.24 6.12 -5.47
C VAL A 56 2.09 7.06 -5.07
N LEU A 57 2.17 7.64 -3.87
CA LEU A 57 1.16 8.58 -3.33
C LEU A 57 1.55 10.04 -3.57
N LYS A 58 2.85 10.32 -3.61
CA LYS A 58 3.40 11.64 -3.86
C LYS A 58 4.67 11.51 -4.68
N GLU A 59 4.71 12.18 -5.83
CA GLU A 59 5.92 12.34 -6.63
C GLU A 59 6.73 13.53 -6.12
N PHE A 60 8.05 13.42 -6.20
CA PHE A 60 8.99 14.41 -5.68
C PHE A 60 9.82 15.10 -6.78
N PHE A 61 9.55 14.78 -8.05
CA PHE A 61 10.35 15.23 -9.20
C PHE A 61 9.46 15.55 -10.39
#